data_AF-A0A8T4NF36-F1
#
_entry.id   AF-A0A8T4NF36-F1
#
_cell.length_a   1.000
_cell.length_b   1.000
_cell.length_c   1.000
_cell.angle_alpha   90.00
_cell.angle_beta   90.00
_cell.angle_gamma   90.00
#
_symmetry.space_group_name_H-M   'P 1'
#
loop_
_entity.id
_entity.type
_entity.pdbx_description
1 polymer ?
#
loop_
_entity_poly.entity_id
_entity_poly.type
_entity_poly.pdbx_seq_one_letter_code
_entity_poly.pdbx_strand_id
1 'polypeptide(L)'
;MNKKLSLIFSVLFTLALFILYFISNNLDKENLTDVNLGYALDGDTIKTLDGKTLRLANINAPEKGEQGYDEAGSFLNTYFNKTVQVVFLGKDKYGRELVKIYSPDYINLKIVKEGHASKFLVSDKEVRIFSKAEKEAIENERGMWKLSPFYNCIKGKINPKEEYVMLTYICEGNMPEGLWIKDESRSKFNLPPAKNKKLKIISGKGDNKIDIVYWNGEAHIWNDDRDTLYVFDSDAKLVYYKSYGYYGYG
;
A
#
# COMPACT_ATOMS: atom_id res chain seq x y z
N MET A 1 -51.09 26.35 -7.53
CA MET A 1 -50.04 26.52 -8.57
C MET A 1 -50.66 26.27 -9.95
N ASN A 2 -50.44 27.15 -10.92
CA ASN A 2 -51.00 26.99 -12.27
C ASN A 2 -50.46 25.68 -12.90
N LYS A 3 -51.34 24.83 -13.45
CA LYS A 3 -50.95 23.52 -14.05
C LYS A 3 -49.86 23.67 -15.11
N LYS A 4 -49.86 24.76 -15.89
CA LYS A 4 -48.82 25.06 -16.88
C LYS A 4 -47.47 25.36 -16.21
N LEU A 5 -47.49 26.12 -15.12
CA LEU A 5 -46.28 26.46 -14.36
C LEU A 5 -45.67 25.23 -13.69
N SER A 6 -46.52 24.33 -13.17
CA SER A 6 -46.10 23.05 -12.61
C SER A 6 -45.44 22.13 -13.64
N LEU A 7 -45.95 22.12 -14.88
CA LEU A 7 -45.38 21.32 -15.97
C LEU A 7 -44.00 21.85 -16.37
N ILE A 8 -43.86 23.18 -16.51
CA ILE A 8 -42.58 23.82 -16.85
C ILE A 8 -41.53 23.55 -15.78
N PHE A 9 -41.90 23.68 -14.50
CA PHE A 9 -40.98 23.42 -13.39
C PHE A 9 -40.53 21.95 -13.36
N SER A 10 -41.45 21.02 -13.59
CA SER A 10 -41.13 19.58 -13.67
C SER A 10 -40.13 19.28 -14.80
N VAL A 11 -40.35 19.84 -15.99
CA VAL A 11 -39.45 19.65 -17.15
C VAL A 11 -38.06 20.26 -16.90
N LEU A 12 -38.00 21.45 -16.30
CA LEU A 12 -36.71 22.08 -15.97
C LEU A 12 -35.96 21.30 -14.90
N PHE A 13 -36.67 20.77 -13.90
CA PHE A 13 -36.07 19.96 -12.85
C PHE A 13 -35.53 18.63 -13.39
N THR A 14 -36.27 17.94 -14.26
CA THR A 14 -35.79 16.70 -14.89
C THR A 14 -34.62 16.97 -15.83
N LEU A 15 -34.62 18.08 -16.59
CA LEU A 15 -33.50 18.48 -17.43
C LEU A 15 -32.26 18.80 -16.59
N ALA A 16 -32.41 19.49 -15.45
CA ALA A 16 -31.31 19.77 -14.54
C ALA A 16 -30.71 18.48 -13.95
N LEU A 17 -31.55 17.52 -13.54
CA LEU A 17 -31.08 16.21 -13.08
C LEU A 17 -30.35 15.43 -14.18
N PHE A 18 -30.84 15.50 -15.42
CA PHE A 18 -30.18 14.87 -16.57
C PHE A 18 -28.81 15.50 -16.87
N ILE A 19 -28.71 16.83 -16.82
CA ILE A 19 -27.45 17.56 -16.99
C ILE A 19 -26.48 17.21 -15.86
N LEU A 20 -26.93 17.19 -14.60
CA LEU A 20 -26.11 16.79 -13.46
C LEU A 20 -25.62 15.34 -13.57
N TYR A 21 -26.48 14.42 -14.01
CA TYR A 21 -26.11 13.04 -14.28
C TYR A 21 -25.07 12.95 -15.41
N PHE A 22 -25.24 13.69 -16.49
CA PHE A 22 -24.31 13.69 -17.62
C PHE A 22 -22.95 14.32 -17.27
N ILE A 23 -22.95 15.40 -16.50
CA ILE A 23 -21.71 16.02 -16.00
C ILE A 23 -20.98 15.07 -15.06
N SER A 24 -21.70 14.43 -14.12
CA SER A 24 -21.14 13.43 -13.21
C SER A 24 -20.45 12.29 -13.95
N ASN A 25 -21.08 11.74 -14.98
CA ASN A 25 -20.52 10.61 -15.75
C ASN A 25 -19.31 10.98 -16.63
N ASN A 26 -19.07 12.27 -16.90
CA ASN A 26 -17.94 12.70 -17.73
C ASN A 26 -16.75 13.22 -16.92
N LEU A 27 -16.88 13.42 -15.61
CA LEU A 27 -15.83 14.00 -14.78
C LEU A 27 -14.69 13.03 -14.39
N ASP A 28 -14.89 11.71 -14.52
CA ASP A 28 -13.93 10.70 -14.06
C ASP A 28 -13.46 9.72 -15.15
N LYS A 29 -13.57 10.08 -16.45
CA LYS A 29 -12.95 9.25 -17.49
C LYS A 29 -11.43 9.44 -17.45
N GLU A 30 -10.75 8.51 -16.77
CA GLU A 30 -9.30 8.37 -16.88
C GLU A 30 -8.94 8.15 -18.36
N ASN A 31 -7.90 8.84 -18.83
CA ASN A 31 -7.44 8.72 -20.21
C ASN A 31 -6.70 7.38 -20.40
N LEU A 32 -7.47 6.36 -20.77
CA LEU A 32 -6.96 5.01 -21.05
C LEU A 32 -6.17 5.02 -22.37
N THR A 33 -4.96 4.48 -22.31
CA THR A 33 -4.07 4.31 -23.47
C THR A 33 -3.70 2.84 -23.60
N ASP A 34 -3.83 2.27 -24.80
CA ASP A 34 -3.38 0.90 -25.07
C ASP A 34 -1.85 0.85 -25.13
N VAL A 35 -1.26 -0.06 -24.36
CA VAL A 35 0.19 -0.23 -24.24
C VAL A 35 0.54 -1.72 -24.36
N ASN A 36 1.57 -2.03 -25.15
CA ASN A 36 2.12 -3.37 -25.23
C ASN A 36 3.19 -3.57 -24.15
N LEU A 37 2.91 -4.45 -23.20
CA LEU A 37 3.83 -4.76 -22.12
C LEU A 37 4.99 -5.63 -22.61
N GLY A 38 6.21 -5.28 -22.17
CA GLY A 38 7.38 -6.12 -22.29
C GLY A 38 7.59 -6.89 -20.98
N TYR A 39 8.85 -6.98 -20.53
CA TYR A 39 9.21 -7.76 -19.34
C TYR A 39 9.14 -6.94 -18.05
N ALA A 40 8.81 -7.61 -16.94
CA ALA A 40 8.92 -7.06 -15.61
C ALA A 40 10.40 -6.91 -15.21
N LEU A 41 10.78 -5.75 -14.69
CA LEU A 41 12.11 -5.51 -14.12
C LEU A 41 12.17 -6.04 -12.68
N ASP A 42 11.10 -5.84 -11.93
CA ASP A 42 10.87 -6.29 -10.56
C ASP A 42 9.35 -6.42 -10.32
N GLY A 43 8.94 -6.61 -9.08
CA GLY A 43 7.52 -6.78 -8.71
C GLY A 43 6.66 -5.53 -8.79
N ASP A 44 7.20 -4.35 -9.12
CA ASP A 44 6.41 -3.12 -9.24
C ASP A 44 6.77 -2.22 -10.44
N THR A 45 7.67 -2.70 -11.31
CA THR A 45 8.17 -2.00 -12.48
C THR A 45 8.17 -2.89 -13.73
N ILE A 46 7.57 -2.42 -14.82
CA ILE A 46 7.53 -3.11 -16.13
C ILE A 46 8.20 -2.27 -17.21
N LYS A 47 9.00 -2.90 -18.07
CA LYS A 47 9.48 -2.28 -19.30
C LYS A 47 8.54 -2.65 -20.45
N THR A 48 8.02 -1.67 -21.16
CA THR A 48 7.18 -1.89 -22.34
C THR A 48 8.00 -2.32 -23.55
N LEU A 49 7.34 -2.85 -24.59
CA LEU A 49 8.03 -3.20 -25.84
C LEU A 49 8.59 -1.97 -26.58
N ASP A 50 7.97 -0.79 -26.42
CA ASP A 50 8.48 0.49 -26.96
C ASP A 50 9.56 1.13 -26.06
N GLY A 51 9.99 0.45 -24.99
CA GLY A 51 11.15 0.82 -24.18
C GLY A 51 10.87 1.76 -23.00
N LYS A 52 9.62 2.18 -22.77
CA LYS A 52 9.22 2.95 -21.60
C LYS A 52 9.29 2.10 -20.33
N THR A 53 9.50 2.75 -19.19
CA THR A 53 9.50 2.12 -17.87
C THR A 53 8.28 2.58 -17.10
N LEU A 54 7.40 1.64 -16.78
CA LEU A 54 6.16 1.84 -16.06
C LEU A 54 6.37 1.43 -14.59
N ARG A 55 6.11 2.34 -13.65
CA ARG A 55 6.08 2.08 -12.20
C ARG A 55 4.61 2.01 -11.76
N LEU A 56 4.21 0.88 -11.18
CA LEU A 56 2.83 0.69 -10.74
C LEU A 56 2.49 1.63 -9.58
N ALA A 57 1.49 2.48 -9.72
CA ALA A 57 1.00 3.34 -8.63
C ALA A 57 0.44 2.53 -7.45
N ASN A 58 0.43 3.17 -6.27
CA ASN A 58 -0.21 2.71 -5.03
C ASN A 58 0.42 1.46 -4.35
N ILE A 59 1.56 0.97 -4.84
CA ILE A 59 2.16 -0.28 -4.34
C ILE A 59 3.68 -0.18 -4.14
N ASN A 60 4.21 -1.05 -3.29
CA ASN A 60 5.63 -1.42 -3.23
C ASN A 60 5.75 -2.95 -3.23
N ALA A 61 6.60 -3.50 -4.11
CA ALA A 61 6.97 -4.91 -4.07
C ALA A 61 8.22 -5.14 -3.19
N PRO A 62 8.50 -6.39 -2.78
CA PRO A 62 9.79 -6.76 -2.18
C PRO A 62 10.96 -6.37 -3.07
N GLU A 63 12.09 -5.97 -2.48
CA GLU A 63 13.32 -5.63 -3.21
C GLU A 63 14.17 -6.87 -3.51
N LYS A 64 15.15 -6.73 -4.41
CA LYS A 64 16.05 -7.84 -4.77
C LYS A 64 16.74 -8.41 -3.53
N GLY A 65 16.62 -9.73 -3.34
CA GLY A 65 17.14 -10.45 -2.18
C GLY A 65 16.16 -10.58 -1.01
N GLU A 66 14.97 -9.99 -1.12
CA GLU A 66 13.89 -10.16 -0.16
C GLU A 66 12.96 -11.30 -0.57
N GLN A 67 12.33 -11.95 0.42
CA GLN A 67 11.33 -12.98 0.17
C GLN A 67 10.16 -12.41 -0.65
N GLY A 68 9.78 -13.13 -1.72
CA GLY A 68 8.67 -12.73 -2.60
C GLY A 68 9.08 -11.90 -3.81
N TYR A 69 10.36 -11.50 -3.93
CA TYR A 69 10.85 -10.69 -5.06
C TYR A 69 10.63 -11.38 -6.41
N ASP A 70 11.08 -12.63 -6.53
CA ASP A 70 11.00 -13.38 -7.79
C ASP A 70 9.54 -13.72 -8.13
N GLU A 71 8.73 -14.04 -7.14
CA GLU A 71 7.30 -14.33 -7.31
C GLU A 71 6.53 -13.09 -7.77
N ALA A 72 6.83 -11.91 -7.22
CA ALA A 72 6.20 -10.66 -7.62
C ALA A 72 6.55 -10.28 -9.06
N GLY A 73 7.83 -10.40 -9.45
CA GLY A 73 8.25 -10.20 -10.85
C GLY A 73 7.64 -11.23 -11.80
N SER A 74 7.55 -12.50 -11.37
CA SER A 74 6.91 -13.57 -12.13
C SER A 74 5.41 -13.32 -12.34
N PHE A 75 4.72 -12.82 -11.32
CA PHE A 75 3.32 -12.42 -11.42
C PHE A 75 3.12 -11.36 -12.52
N LEU A 76 3.95 -10.30 -12.54
CA LEU A 76 3.86 -9.28 -13.58
C LEU A 76 4.25 -9.81 -14.96
N ASN A 77 5.22 -10.73 -15.04
CA ASN A 77 5.60 -11.39 -16.30
C ASN A 77 4.49 -12.26 -16.90
N THR A 78 3.45 -12.62 -16.16
CA THR A 78 2.25 -13.27 -16.75
C THR A 78 1.51 -12.36 -17.75
N TYR A 79 1.83 -11.06 -17.76
CA TYR A 79 1.30 -10.08 -18.70
C TYR A 79 2.29 -9.73 -19.83
N PHE A 80 3.43 -10.42 -19.93
CA PHE A 80 4.39 -10.23 -21.01
C PHE A 80 3.72 -10.35 -22.39
N ASN A 81 4.05 -9.42 -23.29
CA ASN A 81 3.56 -9.36 -24.66
C ASN A 81 2.03 -9.27 -24.79
N LYS A 82 1.34 -8.82 -23.74
CA LYS A 82 -0.09 -8.48 -23.80
C LYS A 82 -0.28 -6.98 -24.02
N THR A 83 -1.33 -6.63 -24.74
CA THR A 83 -1.85 -5.26 -24.80
C THR A 83 -2.75 -5.03 -23.59
N VAL A 84 -2.49 -3.95 -22.86
CA VAL A 84 -3.22 -3.57 -21.66
C VAL A 84 -3.63 -2.10 -21.74
N GLN A 85 -4.64 -1.72 -20.96
CA GLN A 85 -5.04 -0.32 -20.85
C GLN A 85 -4.31 0.35 -19.68
N VAL A 86 -3.70 1.50 -19.94
CA VAL A 86 -2.87 2.21 -18.98
C VAL A 86 -3.40 3.63 -18.77
N VAL A 87 -3.41 4.05 -17.50
CA VAL A 87 -3.64 5.44 -17.11
C VAL A 87 -2.34 6.00 -16.57
N PHE A 88 -1.83 7.05 -17.21
CA PHE A 88 -0.60 7.74 -16.83
C PHE A 88 -0.91 8.82 -15.79
N LEU A 89 -0.23 8.76 -14.65
CA LEU A 89 -0.41 9.68 -13.52
C LEU A 89 0.70 10.74 -13.43
N GLY A 90 1.66 10.71 -14.35
CA GLY A 90 2.87 11.55 -14.36
C GLY A 90 4.12 10.71 -14.19
N LYS A 91 5.20 11.34 -13.71
CA LYS A 91 6.50 10.69 -13.49
C LYS A 91 6.85 10.68 -12.01
N ASP A 92 7.54 9.62 -11.58
CA ASP A 92 8.16 9.58 -10.25
C ASP A 92 9.47 10.38 -10.22
N LYS A 93 10.09 10.47 -9.03
CA LYS A 93 11.38 11.19 -8.83
C LYS A 93 12.55 10.65 -9.64
N TYR A 94 12.43 9.45 -10.21
CA TYR A 94 13.44 8.80 -11.05
C TYR A 94 13.12 8.90 -12.55
N GLY A 95 12.01 9.58 -12.91
CA GLY A 95 11.59 9.80 -14.29
C GLY A 95 10.78 8.65 -14.92
N ARG A 96 10.43 7.62 -14.15
CA ARG A 96 9.59 6.49 -14.58
C ARG A 96 8.14 6.93 -14.69
N GLU A 97 7.40 6.39 -15.65
CA GLU A 97 5.96 6.68 -15.80
C GLU A 97 5.19 6.01 -14.66
N LEU A 98 4.54 6.79 -13.79
CA LEU A 98 3.69 6.28 -12.73
C LEU A 98 2.31 5.93 -13.32
N VAL A 99 1.87 4.68 -13.16
CA VAL A 99 0.70 4.18 -13.90
C VAL A 99 -0.27 3.31 -13.11
N LYS A 100 -1.53 3.32 -13.57
CA LYS A 100 -2.52 2.27 -13.30
C LYS A 100 -2.65 1.38 -14.53
N ILE A 101 -2.66 0.06 -14.35
CA ILE A 101 -2.72 -0.90 -15.46
C ILE A 101 -3.96 -1.79 -15.35
N TYR A 102 -4.67 -1.97 -16.45
CA TYR A 102 -5.92 -2.73 -16.55
C TYR A 102 -5.88 -3.80 -17.65
N SER A 103 -6.26 -5.05 -17.34
CA SER A 103 -6.31 -6.15 -18.31
C SER A 103 -7.16 -7.37 -17.88
N PRO A 104 -8.49 -7.39 -18.09
CA PRO A 104 -9.43 -6.29 -17.86
C PRO A 104 -9.48 -5.87 -16.37
N ASP A 105 -8.90 -6.68 -15.48
CA ASP A 105 -8.77 -6.40 -14.05
C ASP A 105 -7.77 -5.27 -13.80
N TYR A 106 -7.93 -4.56 -12.68
CA TYR A 106 -6.93 -3.60 -12.19
C TYR A 106 -5.71 -4.32 -11.59
N ILE A 107 -4.61 -4.38 -12.35
CA ILE A 107 -3.42 -5.19 -12.02
C ILE A 107 -2.75 -4.70 -10.73
N ASN A 108 -2.64 -3.38 -10.52
CA ASN A 108 -2.00 -2.82 -9.31
C ASN A 108 -2.73 -3.26 -8.02
N LEU A 109 -4.06 -3.35 -8.06
CA LEU A 109 -4.83 -3.86 -6.93
C LEU A 109 -4.68 -5.38 -6.80
N LYS A 110 -4.67 -6.09 -7.94
CA LYS A 110 -4.57 -7.55 -7.98
C LYS A 110 -3.26 -8.05 -7.38
N ILE A 111 -2.13 -7.44 -7.72
CA ILE A 111 -0.82 -7.84 -7.18
C ILE A 111 -0.75 -7.70 -5.64
N VAL A 112 -1.41 -6.68 -5.07
CA VAL A 112 -1.56 -6.54 -3.61
C VAL A 112 -2.46 -7.63 -3.03
N LYS A 113 -3.60 -7.89 -3.67
CA LYS A 113 -4.57 -8.90 -3.24
C LYS A 113 -3.98 -10.32 -3.24
N GLU A 114 -3.07 -10.62 -4.16
CA GLU A 114 -2.34 -11.89 -4.24
C GLU A 114 -1.11 -11.93 -3.31
N GLY A 115 -0.83 -10.86 -2.57
CA GLY A 115 0.25 -10.81 -1.60
C GLY A 115 1.65 -10.71 -2.20
N HIS A 116 1.77 -10.19 -3.43
CA HIS A 116 3.06 -9.96 -4.10
C HIS A 116 3.57 -8.52 -3.92
N ALA A 117 2.76 -7.64 -3.35
CA ALA A 117 3.12 -6.27 -3.01
C ALA A 117 2.33 -5.78 -1.78
N SER A 118 2.86 -4.78 -1.09
CA SER A 118 2.15 -4.01 -0.07
C SER A 118 1.60 -2.71 -0.65
N LYS A 119 0.60 -2.13 0.00
CA LYS A 119 0.11 -0.80 -0.36
C LYS A 119 1.16 0.27 -0.03
N PHE A 120 1.24 1.33 -0.83
CA PHE A 120 2.18 2.44 -0.62
C PHE A 120 1.72 3.71 -1.34
N LEU A 121 1.67 4.85 -0.63
CA LEU A 121 1.23 6.15 -1.17
C LEU A 121 -0.11 6.05 -1.92
N VAL A 122 -1.07 5.32 -1.35
CA VAL A 122 -2.36 5.09 -1.98
C VAL A 122 -3.17 6.38 -2.02
N SER A 123 -3.67 6.74 -3.21
CA SER A 123 -4.58 7.88 -3.37
C SER A 123 -5.84 7.78 -2.50
N ASP A 124 -6.41 8.91 -2.08
CA ASP A 124 -7.64 8.95 -1.29
C ASP A 124 -8.82 8.24 -1.98
N LYS A 125 -8.88 8.30 -3.31
CA LYS A 125 -9.92 7.62 -4.10
C LYS A 125 -9.83 6.09 -3.97
N GLU A 126 -8.66 5.54 -3.71
CA GLU A 126 -8.38 4.09 -3.77
C GLU A 126 -7.99 3.48 -2.42
N VAL A 127 -7.84 4.30 -1.38
CA VAL A 127 -7.39 3.91 -0.04
C VAL A 127 -8.16 2.70 0.51
N ARG A 128 -9.48 2.68 0.33
CA ARG A 128 -10.36 1.61 0.84
C ARG A 128 -10.11 0.27 0.16
N ILE A 129 -9.99 0.26 -1.17
CA ILE A 129 -9.85 -0.98 -1.93
C ILE A 129 -8.47 -1.60 -1.73
N PHE A 130 -7.41 -0.79 -1.68
CA PHE A 130 -6.05 -1.29 -1.41
C PHE A 130 -5.89 -1.78 0.03
N SER A 131 -6.43 -1.04 1.01
CA SER A 131 -6.38 -1.50 2.40
C SER A 131 -7.15 -2.80 2.60
N LYS A 132 -8.28 -2.98 1.90
CA LYS A 132 -9.03 -4.24 1.95
C LYS A 132 -8.26 -5.38 1.27
N ALA A 133 -7.69 -5.13 0.10
CA ALA A 133 -6.93 -6.13 -0.65
C ALA A 133 -5.72 -6.64 0.13
N GLU A 134 -4.93 -5.76 0.74
CA GLU A 134 -3.78 -6.15 1.56
C GLU A 134 -4.21 -6.91 2.81
N LYS A 135 -5.26 -6.45 3.49
CA LYS A 135 -5.82 -7.16 4.65
C LYS A 135 -6.26 -8.58 4.27
N GLU A 136 -6.97 -8.74 3.15
CA GLU A 136 -7.35 -10.05 2.63
C GLU A 136 -6.11 -10.91 2.31
N ALA A 137 -5.05 -10.33 1.74
CA ALA A 137 -3.82 -11.06 1.44
C ALA A 137 -3.12 -11.57 2.72
N ILE A 138 -3.08 -10.75 3.77
CA ILE A 138 -2.52 -11.12 5.08
C ILE A 138 -3.37 -12.19 5.76
N GLU A 139 -4.68 -12.02 5.81
CA GLU A 139 -5.60 -12.98 6.45
C GLU A 139 -5.58 -14.36 5.79
N ASN A 140 -5.23 -14.42 4.51
CA ASN A 140 -5.10 -15.67 3.75
C ASN A 140 -3.64 -16.12 3.55
N GLU A 141 -2.69 -15.49 4.24
CA GLU A 141 -1.25 -15.80 4.17
C GLU A 141 -0.70 -15.89 2.73
N ARG A 142 -1.14 -15.00 1.85
CA ARG A 142 -0.74 -15.03 0.43
C ARG A 142 0.64 -14.41 0.21
N GLY A 143 1.38 -14.97 -0.73
CA GLY A 143 2.69 -14.47 -1.15
C GLY A 143 3.63 -14.20 0.04
N MET A 144 4.04 -12.94 0.19
CA MET A 144 4.96 -12.47 1.23
C MET A 144 4.36 -12.44 2.65
N TRP A 145 3.04 -12.59 2.80
CA TRP A 145 2.34 -12.41 4.08
C TRP A 145 2.23 -13.69 4.92
N LYS A 146 3.26 -14.54 4.90
CA LYS A 146 3.31 -15.75 5.74
C LYS A 146 3.37 -15.36 7.20
N LEU A 147 2.53 -15.96 8.04
CA LEU A 147 2.51 -15.63 9.46
C LEU A 147 3.64 -16.33 10.20
N SER A 148 4.25 -15.62 11.13
CA SER A 148 5.22 -16.16 12.05
C SER A 148 4.52 -17.05 13.09
N PRO A 149 5.18 -18.09 13.62
CA PRO A 149 4.69 -18.78 14.84
C PRO A 149 4.45 -17.84 16.02
N PHE A 150 5.09 -16.66 16.01
CA PHE A 150 4.90 -15.60 17.00
C PHE A 150 3.86 -14.56 16.59
N TYR A 151 3.01 -14.84 15.59
CA TYR A 151 2.00 -13.88 15.15
C TYR A 151 1.11 -13.44 16.31
N ASN A 152 0.92 -12.12 16.43
CA ASN A 152 0.24 -11.46 17.53
C ASN A 152 0.89 -11.56 18.93
N CYS A 153 2.10 -12.13 19.07
CA CYS A 153 2.89 -12.06 20.31
C CYS A 153 3.48 -10.66 20.60
N ILE A 154 3.34 -9.73 19.66
CA ILE A 154 3.69 -8.32 19.80
C ILE A 154 2.46 -7.49 19.50
N LYS A 155 2.26 -6.40 20.26
CA LYS A 155 1.26 -5.36 19.96
C LYS A 155 1.94 -4.01 19.83
N GLY A 156 1.49 -3.22 18.84
CA GLY A 156 2.01 -1.89 18.55
C GLY A 156 1.00 -0.78 18.84
N LYS A 157 1.46 0.31 19.46
CA LYS A 157 0.74 1.58 19.54
C LYS A 157 1.57 2.67 18.87
N ILE A 158 1.08 3.17 17.75
CA ILE A 158 1.68 4.26 16.98
C ILE A 158 1.18 5.58 17.56
N ASN A 159 2.08 6.54 17.77
CA ASN A 159 1.78 7.95 17.99
C ASN A 159 2.33 8.72 16.79
N PRO A 160 1.49 9.07 15.80
CA PRO A 160 1.96 9.74 14.60
C PRO A 160 2.49 11.15 14.89
N LYS A 161 1.82 11.90 15.79
CA LYS A 161 2.22 13.27 16.13
C LYS A 161 3.59 13.39 16.78
N GLU A 162 3.94 12.42 17.63
CA GLU A 162 5.25 12.34 18.28
C GLU A 162 6.19 11.35 17.57
N GLU A 163 5.77 10.81 16.43
CA GLU A 163 6.46 9.83 15.59
C GLU A 163 7.18 8.70 16.33
N TYR A 164 6.44 8.01 17.20
CA TYR A 164 6.97 6.82 17.87
C TYR A 164 6.00 5.65 17.84
N VAL A 165 6.57 4.45 17.96
CA VAL A 165 5.85 3.21 18.19
C VAL A 165 6.22 2.64 19.55
N MET A 166 5.21 2.26 20.33
CA MET A 166 5.38 1.42 21.50
C MET A 166 5.05 -0.01 21.13
N LEU A 167 6.04 -0.89 21.15
CA LEU A 167 5.85 -2.33 21.10
C LEU A 167 5.66 -2.88 22.51
N THR A 168 4.74 -3.83 22.64
CA THR A 168 4.52 -4.61 23.86
C THR A 168 4.60 -6.09 23.51
N TYR A 169 5.52 -6.81 24.14
CA TYR A 169 5.69 -8.25 24.01
C TYR A 169 4.75 -8.94 24.99
N ILE A 170 3.83 -9.75 24.48
CA ILE A 170 2.72 -10.31 25.26
C ILE A 170 2.80 -11.82 25.49
N CYS A 171 3.49 -12.56 24.64
CA CYS A 171 3.65 -14.00 24.82
C CYS A 171 4.70 -14.31 25.90
N GLU A 172 4.48 -15.41 26.62
CA GLU A 172 5.46 -15.96 27.54
C GLU A 172 6.49 -16.80 26.76
N GLY A 173 7.77 -16.68 27.11
CA GLY A 173 8.87 -17.35 26.41
C GLY A 173 9.84 -16.38 25.73
N ASN A 174 10.87 -16.94 25.10
CA ASN A 174 11.87 -16.16 24.38
C ASN A 174 11.29 -15.75 23.02
N MET A 175 11.15 -14.43 22.81
CA MET A 175 10.86 -13.89 21.48
C MET A 175 12.02 -14.23 20.52
N PRO A 176 11.75 -14.41 19.23
CA PRO A 176 12.81 -14.68 18.26
C PRO A 176 13.77 -13.47 18.20
N GLU A 177 15.04 -13.77 17.99
CA GLU A 177 16.03 -12.76 17.66
C GLU A 177 15.84 -12.30 16.21
N GLY A 178 16.45 -11.16 15.85
CA GLY A 178 16.41 -10.66 14.47
C GLY A 178 15.05 -10.13 14.03
N LEU A 179 14.16 -9.78 14.96
CA LEU A 179 12.93 -9.05 14.63
C LEU A 179 13.27 -7.71 13.97
N TRP A 180 12.46 -7.30 13.01
CA TRP A 180 12.59 -6.00 12.36
C TRP A 180 11.23 -5.42 12.02
N ILE A 181 11.18 -4.10 11.84
CA ILE A 181 9.96 -3.37 11.48
C ILE A 181 10.15 -2.56 10.22
N LYS A 182 9.04 -2.25 9.57
CA LYS A 182 8.96 -1.25 8.50
C LYS A 182 7.61 -0.54 8.53
N ASP A 183 7.57 0.64 7.94
CA ASP A 183 6.36 1.33 7.52
C ASP A 183 5.92 0.86 6.11
N GLU A 184 5.03 1.60 5.45
CA GLU A 184 4.62 1.32 4.07
C GLU A 184 5.74 1.58 3.04
N SER A 185 6.78 2.32 3.43
CA SER A 185 7.99 2.46 2.63
C SER A 185 8.85 1.18 2.62
N ARG A 186 10.07 1.32 2.11
CA ARG A 186 11.08 0.25 2.07
C ARG A 186 12.07 0.33 3.23
N SER A 187 11.93 1.33 4.11
CA SER A 187 12.83 1.54 5.24
C SER A 187 12.62 0.45 6.28
N LYS A 188 13.70 -0.25 6.64
CA LYS A 188 13.68 -1.30 7.66
C LYS A 188 14.46 -0.88 8.89
N PHE A 189 14.00 -1.33 10.05
CA PHE A 189 14.70 -1.15 11.33
C PHE A 189 14.76 -2.44 12.11
N ASN A 190 15.98 -2.90 12.37
CA ASN A 190 16.22 -4.10 13.18
C ASN A 190 16.00 -3.76 14.65
N LEU A 191 15.17 -4.57 15.32
CA LEU A 191 14.89 -4.42 16.73
C LEU A 191 16.03 -5.00 17.56
N PRO A 192 16.37 -4.38 18.71
CA PRO A 192 17.22 -5.03 19.69
C PRO A 192 16.53 -6.29 20.25
N PRO A 193 17.29 -7.21 20.86
CA PRO A 193 16.71 -8.34 21.58
C PRO A 193 15.65 -7.88 22.59
N ALA A 194 14.53 -8.60 22.66
CA ALA A 194 13.41 -8.29 23.54
C ALA A 194 13.75 -8.57 25.02
N LYS A 195 14.50 -7.67 25.66
CA LYS A 195 14.93 -7.79 27.06
C LYS A 195 13.81 -7.50 28.05
N ASN A 196 12.90 -6.60 27.68
CA ASN A 196 11.80 -6.13 28.51
C ASN A 196 10.46 -6.29 27.79
N LYS A 197 9.36 -6.21 28.57
CA LYS A 197 8.00 -6.35 28.02
C LYS A 197 7.58 -5.22 27.08
N LYS A 198 8.31 -4.09 27.03
CA LYS A 198 7.98 -2.94 26.19
C LYS A 198 9.23 -2.35 25.55
N LEU A 199 9.08 -1.84 24.32
CA LEU A 199 10.12 -1.12 23.59
C LEU A 199 9.50 0.11 22.91
N LYS A 200 10.08 1.29 23.16
CA LYS A 200 9.75 2.53 22.45
C LYS A 200 10.71 2.70 21.28
N ILE A 201 10.17 2.94 20.10
CA ILE A 201 10.94 3.20 18.88
C ILE A 201 10.57 4.58 18.39
N ILE A 202 11.52 5.49 18.33
CA ILE A 202 11.33 6.89 17.91
C ILE A 202 11.91 7.02 16.49
N SER A 203 11.17 7.60 15.54
CA SER A 203 11.62 7.78 14.14
C SER A 203 12.90 8.62 14.04
N GLY A 204 12.99 9.67 14.84
CA GLY A 204 14.04 10.68 14.79
C GLY A 204 15.39 10.24 15.35
N LYS A 205 16.25 11.23 15.60
CA LYS A 205 17.63 11.05 16.07
C LYS A 205 17.74 11.03 17.60
N GLY A 206 18.65 10.22 18.11
CA GLY A 206 18.97 10.18 19.54
C GLY A 206 19.80 8.95 19.93
N ASP A 207 20.12 8.86 21.21
CA ASP A 207 20.94 7.77 21.76
C ASP A 207 20.08 6.61 22.25
N ASN A 208 20.42 5.40 21.79
CA ASN A 208 19.73 4.20 22.20
C ASN A 208 19.91 3.92 23.71
N LYS A 209 18.80 3.57 24.36
CA LYS A 209 18.70 3.09 25.74
C LYS A 209 18.08 1.69 25.74
N ILE A 210 17.99 1.06 26.91
CA ILE A 210 17.50 -0.32 27.03
C ILE A 210 16.10 -0.54 26.42
N ASP A 211 15.17 0.40 26.64
CA ASP A 211 13.76 0.32 26.19
C ASP A 211 13.36 1.46 25.25
N ILE A 212 14.32 2.25 24.80
CA ILE A 212 14.08 3.37 23.90
C ILE A 212 15.14 3.33 22.83
N VAL A 213 14.74 3.11 21.58
CA VAL A 213 15.64 3.11 20.44
C VAL A 213 15.22 4.15 19.41
N TYR A 214 16.21 4.70 18.73
CA TYR A 214 16.04 5.71 17.70
C TYR A 214 16.33 5.09 16.34
N TRP A 215 15.37 5.22 15.42
CA TRP A 215 15.53 4.75 14.04
C TRP A 215 16.60 5.61 13.32
N ASN A 216 16.79 6.86 13.73
CA ASN A 216 17.67 7.82 13.06
C ASN A 216 17.26 8.05 11.60
N GLY A 217 15.96 7.97 11.31
CA GLY A 217 15.42 8.28 9.98
C GLY A 217 15.54 9.77 9.67
N GLU A 218 15.73 10.10 8.39
CA GLU A 218 15.79 11.49 7.90
C GLU A 218 14.40 12.07 7.58
N ALA A 219 13.32 11.29 7.71
CA ALA A 219 11.97 11.66 7.30
C ALA A 219 10.89 11.09 8.24
N HIS A 220 9.66 11.56 8.01
CA HIS A 220 8.42 11.13 8.68
C HIS A 220 8.13 9.64 8.43
N ILE A 221 8.69 8.76 9.26
CA ILE A 221 8.52 7.29 9.15
C ILE A 221 7.09 6.85 9.51
N TRP A 222 6.42 7.60 10.38
CA TRP A 222 5.03 7.39 10.76
C TRP A 222 4.30 8.70 10.51
N ASN A 223 3.77 8.89 9.30
CA ASN A 223 3.16 10.16 8.89
C ASN A 223 1.87 10.49 9.68
N ASP A 224 1.39 11.74 9.58
CA ASP A 224 0.25 12.18 10.40
C ASP A 224 -1.12 11.65 9.94
N ASP A 225 -1.31 11.31 8.66
CA ASP A 225 -2.62 11.00 8.11
C ASP A 225 -2.91 9.50 8.00
N ARG A 226 -1.96 8.68 7.51
CA ARG A 226 -2.14 7.22 7.41
C ARG A 226 -0.81 6.46 7.26
N ASP A 227 -0.68 5.37 7.97
CA ASP A 227 0.46 4.47 7.79
C ASP A 227 0.15 3.07 8.31
N THR A 228 1.11 2.16 8.12
CA THR A 228 1.04 0.79 8.60
C THR A 228 2.35 0.35 9.22
N LEU A 229 2.30 0.01 10.51
CA LEU A 229 3.37 -0.72 11.16
C LEU A 229 3.34 -2.18 10.73
N TYR A 230 4.44 -2.69 10.20
CA TYR A 230 4.70 -4.12 10.02
C TYR A 230 5.86 -4.56 10.90
N VAL A 231 5.74 -5.72 11.52
CA VAL A 231 6.78 -6.38 12.32
C VAL A 231 6.99 -7.78 11.76
N PHE A 232 8.24 -8.13 11.48
CA PHE A 232 8.64 -9.40 10.90
C PHE A 232 9.70 -10.08 11.76
N ASP A 233 9.81 -11.40 11.63
CA ASP A 233 10.94 -12.17 12.14
C ASP A 233 12.11 -12.25 11.15
N SER A 234 13.18 -12.92 11.57
CA SER A 234 14.39 -13.11 10.75
C SER A 234 14.14 -13.87 9.45
N ASP A 235 13.07 -14.67 9.40
CA ASP A 235 12.65 -15.44 8.23
C ASP A 235 11.66 -14.65 7.36
N ALA A 236 11.53 -13.34 7.59
CA ALA A 236 10.59 -12.44 6.89
C ALA A 236 9.12 -12.86 7.01
N LYS A 237 8.73 -13.58 8.06
CA LYS A 237 7.32 -13.89 8.36
C LYS A 237 6.72 -12.82 9.25
N LEU A 238 5.45 -12.51 9.01
CA LEU A 238 4.73 -11.45 9.70
C LEU A 238 4.43 -11.84 11.15
N VAL A 239 4.92 -11.04 12.09
CA VAL A 239 4.70 -11.19 13.53
C VAL A 239 3.57 -10.30 14.00
N TYR A 240 3.45 -9.10 13.44
CA TYR A 240 2.38 -8.17 13.78
C TYR A 240 2.21 -7.13 12.69
N TYR A 241 0.99 -6.63 12.48
CA TYR A 241 0.78 -5.41 11.72
C TYR A 241 -0.34 -4.56 12.31
N LYS A 242 -0.29 -3.26 12.04
CA LYS A 242 -1.36 -2.31 12.39
C LYS A 242 -1.33 -1.08 11.51
N SER A 243 -2.42 -0.86 10.79
CA SER A 243 -2.67 0.36 10.03
C SER A 243 -3.46 1.39 10.85
N TYR A 244 -3.27 2.69 10.56
CA TYR A 244 -4.11 3.80 11.03
C TYR A 244 -4.39 4.77 9.87
N GLY A 245 -5.43 5.61 9.99
CA GLY A 245 -5.81 6.54 8.92
C GLY A 245 -6.63 5.93 7.77
N TYR A 246 -6.66 4.59 7.69
CA TYR A 246 -7.39 3.85 6.64
C TYR A 246 -8.91 3.68 6.88
N TYR A 247 -9.41 4.08 8.06
CA TYR A 247 -10.82 3.95 8.45
C TYR A 247 -11.38 5.32 8.87
N GLY A 248 -11.94 6.08 7.91
CA GLY A 248 -12.42 7.45 8.19
C GLY A 248 -13.41 8.12 7.23
N TYR A 249 -13.71 7.55 6.05
CA TYR A 249 -14.64 8.17 5.08
C TYR A 249 -15.87 7.31 4.81
N GLY A 250 -16.58 6.94 5.87
CA GLY A 250 -17.83 6.18 5.77
C GLY A 250 -18.97 7.07 5.34
#